data_AF-A0A7C3V0U6-F1
#
_entry.id   AF-A0A7C3V0U6-F1
#
_cell.length_a   1.000
_cell.length_b   1.000
_cell.length_c   1.000
_cell.angle_alpha   90.00
_cell.angle_beta   90.00
_cell.angle_gamma   90.00
#
_symmetry.space_group_name_H-M   'P 1'
#
loop_
_entity.id
_entity.type
_entity.pdbx_description
1 polymer ?
#
loop_
_entity_poly.entity_id
_entity_poly.type
_entity_poly.pdbx_seq_one_letter_code
_entity_poly.pdbx_strand_id
1 'polypeptide(L)'
;MKKEIIALALILLTLAGFYYLVTSDLNSIIKTIVVLVLLVACSYALQGLLGIEGEYGLLLVRTKKGLQLIDRIAKTNRALWQFVADLGLVMGFGLSSMLLFKRNADAKTILAGMFCLMLFTQFVLPFATPLVVELIDLPGGEKLGLASGALAQTSGEGNGLLSLFVAFLSFLVFFSFIFGGVALAGALALFLKASTVLLAVALFIYTSLIGVPDGGVLAQEGPGAAPVLPGINLPLLEGVLALAVLLVVHESAHGILARVCKIPLDSAGVVFLGILPFGAFVEPDEKKLQRMDVDSQNRVLVAGSTANLLTASVFFVLFLAFYYGVLALHPSNTIGTSYVEVVGVLENGTAKGFIQPGMKILEWKGVGIKTVEDFKKAVNDTKEGDIIEVVTDKGSFSLRAGKEGKVGVQVLQKTYTFGDYVRELSSTQPLMLFLFNFLGLGFVLNVLVGIVNLLPIPPFDGYRILSLKLGEKKLYGIKIMDAIVALIVGAFLANLLPWLWI
;
A
#
# COMPACT_ATOMS: atom_id res chain seq x y z
N MET A 1 -8.54 -9.69 40.22
CA MET A 1 -7.13 -10.06 40.48
C MET A 1 -6.64 -11.30 39.74
N LYS A 2 -7.09 -12.54 40.04
CA LYS A 2 -6.51 -13.74 39.38
C LYS A 2 -6.64 -13.73 37.84
N LYS A 3 -7.81 -13.36 37.30
CA LYS A 3 -8.04 -13.30 35.85
C LYS A 3 -7.23 -12.21 35.13
N GLU A 4 -7.09 -11.03 35.74
CA GLU A 4 -6.30 -9.93 35.18
C GLU A 4 -4.80 -10.26 35.14
N ILE A 5 -4.28 -10.93 36.17
CA ILE A 5 -2.89 -11.40 36.19
C ILE A 5 -2.65 -12.44 35.09
N ILE A 6 -3.58 -13.39 34.92
CA ILE A 6 -3.51 -14.40 33.84
C ILE A 6 -3.58 -13.72 32.47
N ALA A 7 -4.48 -12.74 32.29
CA ALA A 7 -4.58 -11.99 31.04
C ALA A 7 -3.31 -11.18 30.75
N LEU A 8 -2.71 -10.55 31.76
CA LEU A 8 -1.43 -9.85 31.62
C LEU A 8 -0.31 -10.82 31.23
N ALA A 9 -0.22 -11.99 31.89
CA ALA A 9 0.75 -13.01 31.54
C ALA A 9 0.56 -13.52 30.11
N LEU A 10 -0.69 -13.73 29.67
CA LEU A 10 -1.03 -14.08 28.29
C LEU A 10 -0.59 -13.00 27.30
N ILE A 11 -0.88 -11.72 27.58
CA ILE A 11 -0.45 -10.59 26.73
C ILE A 11 1.08 -10.55 26.61
N LEU A 12 1.79 -10.68 27.72
CA LEU A 12 3.26 -10.69 27.73
C LEU A 12 3.83 -11.90 26.97
N LEU A 13 3.22 -13.07 27.11
CA LEU A 13 3.63 -14.28 26.38
C LEU A 13 3.35 -14.15 24.88
N THR A 14 2.20 -13.61 24.50
CA THR A 14 1.88 -13.30 23.10
C THR A 14 2.83 -12.26 22.53
N LEU A 15 3.21 -11.23 23.31
CA LEU A 15 4.19 -10.22 22.88
C LEU A 15 5.57 -10.84 22.64
N ALA A 16 6.04 -11.71 23.54
CA ALA A 16 7.28 -12.43 23.38
C ALA A 16 7.27 -13.36 22.16
N GLY A 17 6.18 -14.13 21.99
CA GLY A 17 5.98 -15.00 20.83
C GLY A 17 5.90 -14.22 19.51
N PHE A 18 5.20 -13.08 19.51
CA PHE A 18 5.12 -12.18 18.37
C PHE A 18 6.50 -11.63 17.99
N TYR A 19 7.25 -11.12 18.96
CA TYR A 19 8.61 -10.62 18.73
C TYR A 19 9.53 -11.70 18.17
N TYR A 20 9.49 -12.91 18.74
CA TYR A 20 10.25 -14.06 18.25
C TYR A 20 9.89 -14.42 16.79
N LEU A 21 8.60 -14.46 16.45
CA LEU A 21 8.16 -14.78 15.09
C LEU A 21 8.56 -13.71 14.09
N VAL A 22 8.40 -12.43 14.45
CA VAL A 22 8.79 -11.29 13.60
C VAL A 22 10.29 -11.34 13.29
N THR A 23 11.11 -11.63 14.30
CA THR A 23 12.59 -11.70 14.19
C THR A 23 13.12 -13.02 13.64
N SER A 24 12.27 -14.01 13.39
CA SER A 24 12.68 -15.32 12.87
C SER A 24 13.01 -15.30 11.37
N ASP A 25 13.82 -16.26 10.93
CA ASP A 25 14.16 -16.49 9.51
C ASP A 25 13.07 -17.26 8.74
N LEU A 26 11.84 -17.33 9.27
CA LEU A 26 10.71 -17.96 8.58
C LEU A 26 10.38 -17.21 7.28
N ASN A 27 10.01 -17.98 6.26
CA ASN A 27 9.42 -17.43 5.03
C ASN A 27 8.26 -16.47 5.35
N SER A 28 8.18 -15.35 4.64
CA SER A 28 7.24 -14.26 4.92
C SER A 28 5.77 -14.71 4.97
N ILE A 29 5.36 -15.66 4.10
CA ILE A 29 3.98 -16.19 4.09
C ILE A 29 3.73 -17.01 5.35
N ILE A 30 4.63 -17.94 5.68
CA ILE A 30 4.53 -18.79 6.87
C ILE A 30 4.53 -17.90 8.12
N LYS A 31 5.45 -16.94 8.19
CA LYS A 31 5.55 -15.96 9.27
C LYS A 31 4.23 -15.21 9.46
N THR A 32 3.65 -14.71 8.38
CA THR A 32 2.35 -14.02 8.39
C THR A 32 1.24 -14.91 8.93
N ILE A 33 1.11 -16.13 8.42
CA ILE A 33 0.07 -17.08 8.85
C ILE A 33 0.21 -17.41 10.34
N VAL A 34 1.42 -17.74 10.79
CA VAL A 34 1.67 -18.12 12.19
C VAL A 34 1.41 -16.95 13.14
N VAL A 35 1.80 -15.73 12.75
CA VAL A 35 1.52 -14.51 13.52
C VAL A 35 0.02 -14.23 13.61
N LEU A 36 -0.72 -14.36 12.51
CA LEU A 36 -2.18 -14.19 12.52
C LEU A 36 -2.85 -15.23 13.44
N VAL A 37 -2.45 -16.50 13.37
CA VAL A 37 -2.96 -17.55 14.25
C VAL A 37 -2.67 -17.23 15.72
N LEU A 38 -1.44 -16.81 16.05
CA LEU A 38 -1.06 -16.41 17.41
C LEU A 38 -1.94 -15.26 17.94
N LEU A 39 -2.13 -14.21 17.14
CA LEU A 39 -2.91 -13.04 17.56
C LEU A 39 -4.41 -13.37 17.68
N VAL A 40 -4.98 -14.15 16.76
CA VAL A 40 -6.37 -14.61 16.84
C VAL A 40 -6.60 -15.49 18.06
N ALA A 41 -5.68 -16.42 18.35
CA ALA A 41 -5.74 -17.25 19.55
C ALA A 41 -5.68 -16.40 20.83
N CYS A 42 -4.80 -15.40 20.86
CA CYS A 42 -4.73 -14.44 21.96
C CYS A 42 -6.05 -13.66 22.13
N SER A 43 -6.67 -13.21 21.03
CA SER A 43 -7.97 -12.54 21.09
C SER A 43 -9.03 -13.41 21.74
N TYR A 44 -9.24 -14.64 21.26
CA TYR A 44 -10.25 -15.54 21.83
C TYR A 44 -10.01 -15.85 23.31
N ALA A 45 -8.74 -16.04 23.70
CA ALA A 45 -8.38 -16.26 25.10
C ALA A 45 -8.68 -15.03 25.96
N LEU A 46 -8.39 -13.81 25.48
CA LEU A 46 -8.72 -12.56 26.19
C LEU A 46 -10.23 -12.33 26.28
N GLN A 47 -11.01 -12.65 25.24
CA GLN A 47 -12.49 -12.60 25.29
C GLN A 47 -13.02 -13.48 26.42
N GLY A 48 -12.56 -14.74 26.50
CA GLY A 48 -13.00 -15.67 27.54
C GLY A 48 -12.53 -15.30 28.96
N LEU A 49 -11.32 -14.74 29.10
CA LEU A 49 -10.76 -14.37 30.41
C LEU A 49 -11.35 -13.09 30.96
N LEU A 50 -11.48 -12.05 30.13
CA LEU A 50 -11.84 -10.69 30.55
C LEU A 50 -13.29 -10.32 30.21
N GLY A 51 -14.01 -11.15 29.44
CA GLY A 51 -15.38 -10.84 29.00
C GLY A 51 -15.43 -9.65 28.02
N ILE A 52 -14.35 -9.41 27.29
CA ILE A 52 -14.28 -8.36 26.27
C ILE A 52 -15.09 -8.82 25.06
N GLU A 53 -15.94 -7.94 24.53
CA GLU A 53 -16.69 -8.20 23.30
C GLU A 53 -15.73 -8.39 22.11
N GLY A 54 -16.12 -9.22 21.16
CA GLY A 54 -15.28 -9.45 19.99
C GLY A 54 -15.96 -10.32 18.94
N GLU A 55 -15.53 -10.16 17.69
CA GLU A 55 -16.05 -10.89 16.53
C GLU A 55 -14.87 -11.33 15.64
N TYR A 56 -14.97 -12.52 15.05
CA TYR A 56 -13.99 -13.07 14.08
C TYR A 56 -12.51 -12.99 14.53
N GLY A 57 -12.24 -13.10 15.84
CA GLY A 57 -10.89 -12.99 16.39
C GLY A 57 -10.40 -11.56 16.66
N LEU A 58 -11.28 -10.56 16.62
CA LEU A 58 -11.01 -9.18 17.02
C LEU A 58 -11.56 -8.89 18.41
N LEU A 59 -10.94 -7.95 19.13
CA LEU A 59 -11.35 -7.47 20.45
C LEU A 59 -11.85 -6.03 20.34
N LEU A 60 -13.06 -5.77 20.84
CA LEU A 60 -13.72 -4.46 20.80
C LEU A 60 -13.64 -3.78 22.16
N VAL A 61 -12.80 -2.74 22.26
CA VAL A 61 -12.67 -1.94 23.49
C VAL A 61 -13.48 -0.66 23.34
N ARG A 62 -14.71 -0.68 23.86
CA ARG A 62 -15.67 0.44 23.82
C ARG A 62 -15.31 1.54 24.83
N THR A 63 -15.52 2.79 24.43
CA THR A 63 -15.40 3.98 25.28
C THR A 63 -16.39 5.06 24.87
N LYS A 64 -16.85 5.84 25.86
CA LYS A 64 -17.64 7.07 25.62
C LYS A 64 -16.80 8.35 25.70
N LYS A 65 -15.54 8.25 26.16
CA LYS A 65 -14.68 9.43 26.43
C LYS A 65 -14.38 10.22 25.16
N GLY A 66 -14.21 9.55 24.02
CA GLY A 66 -13.93 10.21 22.73
C GLY A 66 -15.13 10.97 22.14
N LEU A 67 -16.36 10.63 22.52
CA LEU A 67 -17.57 11.22 21.93
C LEU A 67 -17.70 12.72 22.23
N GLN A 68 -17.26 13.17 23.41
CA GLN A 68 -17.30 14.59 23.78
C GLN A 68 -16.37 15.44 22.91
N LEU A 69 -15.22 14.89 22.51
CA LEU A 69 -14.28 15.56 21.61
C LEU A 69 -14.91 15.70 20.22
N ILE A 70 -15.49 14.62 19.69
CA ILE A 70 -16.24 14.62 18.42
C ILE A 70 -17.37 15.67 18.47
N ASP A 71 -18.13 15.72 19.56
CA ASP A 71 -19.20 16.71 19.77
C ASP A 71 -18.70 18.16 19.76
N ARG A 72 -17.53 18.41 20.34
CA ARG A 72 -16.91 19.73 20.36
C ARG A 72 -16.46 20.13 18.94
N ILE A 73 -15.77 19.23 18.25
CA ILE A 73 -15.25 19.46 16.91
C ILE A 73 -16.39 19.70 15.90
N ALA A 74 -17.45 18.88 15.96
CA ALA A 74 -18.62 19.01 15.10
C ALA A 74 -19.39 20.34 15.29
N LYS A 75 -19.28 20.99 16.44
CA LYS A 75 -19.91 22.29 16.73
C LYS A 75 -19.14 23.49 16.19
N THR A 76 -17.84 23.36 15.93
CA THR A 76 -16.96 24.49 15.56
C THR A 76 -17.43 25.19 14.28
N ASN A 77 -17.67 24.42 13.20
CA ASN A 77 -18.19 24.97 11.95
C ASN A 77 -18.88 23.87 11.11
N ARG A 78 -20.22 23.82 11.19
CA ARG A 78 -21.01 22.81 10.45
C ARG A 78 -20.91 22.96 8.94
N ALA A 79 -20.85 24.20 8.44
CA ALA A 79 -20.76 24.46 7.00
C ALA A 79 -19.44 23.98 6.43
N LEU A 80 -18.34 24.15 7.16
CA LEU A 80 -17.03 23.63 6.80
C LEU A 80 -17.04 22.10 6.69
N TRP A 81 -17.58 21.39 7.70
CA TRP A 81 -17.64 19.92 7.66
C TRP A 81 -18.47 19.39 6.49
N GLN A 82 -19.60 20.03 6.20
CA GLN A 82 -20.42 19.68 5.04
C GLN A 82 -19.68 19.95 3.73
N PHE A 83 -19.02 21.11 3.61
CA PHE A 83 -18.22 21.46 2.44
C PHE A 83 -17.07 20.48 2.20
N VAL A 84 -16.33 20.10 3.26
CA VAL A 84 -15.28 19.08 3.18
C VAL A 84 -15.84 17.75 2.70
N ALA A 85 -16.97 17.29 3.24
CA ALA A 85 -17.61 16.07 2.77
C ALA A 85 -18.08 16.17 1.31
N ASP A 86 -18.62 17.32 0.89
CA ASP A 86 -19.03 17.54 -0.50
C ASP A 86 -17.81 17.54 -1.45
N LEU A 87 -16.67 18.14 -1.06
CA LEU A 87 -15.40 18.02 -1.78
C LEU A 87 -14.97 16.56 -1.88
N GLY A 88 -15.11 15.83 -0.78
CA GLY A 88 -14.86 14.40 -0.70
C GLY A 88 -15.65 13.56 -1.70
N LEU A 89 -16.95 13.87 -1.88
CA LEU A 89 -17.78 13.24 -2.92
C LEU A 89 -17.22 13.48 -4.32
N VAL A 90 -16.78 14.70 -4.62
CA VAL A 90 -16.21 15.06 -5.92
C VAL A 90 -14.81 14.44 -6.11
N MET A 91 -13.97 14.42 -5.08
CA MET A 91 -12.67 13.74 -5.17
C MET A 91 -12.84 12.23 -5.32
N GLY A 92 -13.78 11.64 -4.59
CA GLY A 92 -14.09 10.22 -4.61
C GLY A 92 -14.65 9.77 -5.95
N PHE A 93 -15.62 10.51 -6.51
CA PHE A 93 -16.42 10.09 -7.66
C PHE A 93 -16.31 10.99 -8.90
N GLY A 94 -15.46 12.03 -8.89
CA GLY A 94 -15.23 12.92 -10.03
C GLY A 94 -16.50 13.65 -10.47
N LEU A 95 -16.67 13.86 -11.77
CA LEU A 95 -17.90 14.43 -12.35
C LEU A 95 -19.12 13.54 -12.18
N SER A 96 -18.97 12.21 -12.03
CA SER A 96 -20.10 11.32 -11.77
C SER A 96 -20.79 11.61 -10.43
N SER A 97 -20.12 12.33 -9.52
CA SER A 97 -20.73 12.84 -8.30
C SER A 97 -21.99 13.68 -8.57
N MET A 98 -22.05 14.39 -9.71
CA MET A 98 -23.24 15.13 -10.16
C MET A 98 -24.44 14.24 -10.49
N LEU A 99 -24.18 13.01 -10.93
CA LEU A 99 -25.22 12.03 -11.30
C LEU A 99 -25.61 11.18 -10.09
N LEU A 100 -24.62 10.82 -9.27
CA LEU A 100 -24.79 9.94 -8.12
C LEU A 100 -25.51 10.64 -6.97
N PHE A 101 -25.23 11.92 -6.72
CA PHE A 101 -25.71 12.63 -5.53
C PHE A 101 -26.85 13.59 -5.86
N LYS A 102 -27.83 13.73 -4.95
CA LYS A 102 -29.10 14.41 -5.22
C LYS A 102 -29.00 15.93 -5.08
N ARG A 103 -27.84 16.41 -4.64
CA ARG A 103 -27.53 17.83 -4.52
C ARG A 103 -27.24 18.42 -5.90
N ASN A 104 -27.91 19.52 -6.23
CA ASN A 104 -27.30 20.58 -7.04
C ASN A 104 -26.10 21.11 -6.24
N ALA A 105 -25.01 20.34 -6.15
CA ALA A 105 -23.76 20.87 -5.65
C ALA A 105 -23.50 22.13 -6.48
N ASP A 106 -23.41 23.28 -5.80
CA ASP A 106 -23.12 24.55 -6.47
C ASP A 106 -21.92 24.29 -7.39
N ALA A 107 -21.98 24.78 -8.62
CA ALA A 107 -20.90 24.66 -9.60
C ALA A 107 -19.54 25.02 -8.98
N LYS A 108 -19.50 25.93 -8.00
CA LYS A 108 -18.31 26.25 -7.21
C LYS A 108 -17.74 25.07 -6.42
N THR A 109 -18.58 24.26 -5.80
CA THR A 109 -18.15 23.07 -5.02
C THR A 109 -17.63 21.99 -5.94
N ILE A 110 -18.29 21.76 -7.08
CA ILE A 110 -17.81 20.82 -8.10
C ILE A 110 -16.47 21.30 -8.65
N LEU A 111 -16.36 22.59 -9.02
CA LEU A 111 -15.11 23.16 -9.53
C LEU A 111 -13.98 23.05 -8.50
N ALA A 112 -14.25 23.38 -7.23
CA ALA A 112 -13.28 23.25 -6.15
C ALA A 112 -12.85 21.80 -5.92
N GLY A 113 -13.81 20.86 -5.93
CA GLY A 113 -13.53 19.43 -5.78
C GLY A 113 -12.72 18.86 -6.94
N MET A 114 -13.04 19.24 -8.18
CA MET A 114 -12.28 18.87 -9.37
C MET A 114 -10.88 19.45 -9.34
N PHE A 115 -10.73 20.71 -8.91
CA PHE A 115 -9.42 21.32 -8.72
C PHE A 115 -8.59 20.58 -7.67
N CYS A 116 -9.18 20.25 -6.51
CA CYS A 116 -8.52 19.46 -5.47
C CYS A 116 -8.14 18.06 -5.96
N LEU A 117 -9.01 17.41 -6.73
CA LEU A 117 -8.75 16.11 -7.34
C LEU A 117 -7.57 16.18 -8.32
N MET A 118 -7.53 17.20 -9.19
CA MET A 118 -6.42 17.40 -10.13
C MET A 118 -5.12 17.70 -9.40
N LEU A 119 -5.15 18.56 -8.38
CA LEU A 119 -3.97 18.81 -7.54
C LEU A 119 -3.49 17.53 -6.85
N PHE A 120 -4.39 16.78 -6.23
CA PHE A 120 -4.05 15.55 -5.53
C PHE A 120 -3.45 14.52 -6.50
N THR A 121 -4.09 14.28 -7.64
CA THR A 121 -3.66 13.27 -8.61
C THR A 121 -2.37 13.61 -9.34
N GLN A 122 -2.08 14.90 -9.59
CA GLN A 122 -0.88 15.32 -10.30
C GLN A 122 0.31 15.60 -9.38
N PHE A 123 0.09 16.06 -8.15
CA PHE A 123 1.16 16.49 -7.26
C PHE A 123 1.35 15.62 -6.02
N VAL A 124 0.33 14.90 -5.58
CA VAL A 124 0.38 14.10 -4.35
C VAL A 124 0.49 12.61 -4.68
N LEU A 125 -0.48 12.07 -5.43
CA LEU A 125 -0.58 10.65 -5.75
C LEU A 125 0.65 10.03 -6.43
N PRO A 126 1.37 10.71 -7.34
CA PRO A 126 2.53 10.11 -8.01
C PRO A 126 3.67 9.72 -7.07
N PHE A 127 3.74 10.33 -5.88
CA PHE A 127 4.73 10.01 -4.85
C PHE A 127 4.34 8.80 -4.00
N ALA A 128 3.09 8.34 -4.07
CA ALA A 128 2.63 7.20 -3.27
C ALA A 128 3.30 5.89 -3.73
N THR A 129 3.35 5.62 -5.03
CA THR A 129 3.87 4.34 -5.56
C THR A 129 5.35 4.11 -5.23
N PRO A 130 6.28 5.07 -5.44
CA PRO A 130 7.67 4.88 -5.04
C PRO A 130 7.81 4.62 -3.54
N LEU A 131 7.07 5.36 -2.71
CA LEU A 131 7.11 5.18 -1.26
C LEU A 131 6.47 3.86 -0.79
N VAL A 132 5.45 3.34 -1.47
CA VAL A 132 4.93 1.99 -1.21
C VAL A 132 6.04 0.97 -1.36
N VAL A 133 6.81 1.03 -2.46
CA VAL A 133 7.91 0.09 -2.73
C VAL A 133 9.04 0.24 -1.72
N GLU A 134 9.31 1.45 -1.23
CA GLU A 134 10.37 1.70 -0.26
C GLU A 134 9.98 1.36 1.19
N LEU A 135 8.71 1.46 1.57
CA LEU A 135 8.25 1.38 2.96
C LEU A 135 7.46 0.12 3.29
N ILE A 136 6.86 -0.51 2.28
CA ILE A 136 6.09 -1.74 2.44
C ILE A 136 6.87 -2.87 1.79
N ASP A 137 7.33 -3.81 2.60
CA ASP A 137 8.05 -4.98 2.12
C ASP A 137 7.07 -5.93 1.41
N LEU A 138 6.96 -5.75 0.10
CA LEU A 138 6.17 -6.59 -0.78
C LEU A 138 7.12 -7.52 -1.53
N PRO A 139 6.91 -8.84 -1.49
CA PRO A 139 7.67 -9.77 -2.31
C PRO A 139 7.56 -9.37 -3.79
N GLY A 140 8.69 -9.09 -4.44
CA GLY A 140 8.71 -8.58 -5.82
C GLY A 140 8.24 -7.13 -6.00
N GLY A 141 8.14 -6.32 -4.94
CA GLY A 141 7.75 -4.90 -5.00
C GLY A 141 8.65 -4.04 -5.88
N GLU A 142 9.93 -4.42 -6.00
CA GLU A 142 10.89 -3.84 -6.96
C GLU A 142 10.41 -3.93 -8.42
N LYS A 143 9.61 -4.96 -8.76
CA LYS A 143 9.02 -5.15 -10.09
C LYS A 143 7.84 -4.21 -10.34
N LEU A 144 7.16 -3.76 -9.27
CA LEU A 144 6.11 -2.75 -9.33
C LEU A 144 6.68 -1.39 -9.76
N GLY A 145 7.87 -1.03 -9.26
CA GLY A 145 8.59 0.20 -9.64
C GLY A 145 9.19 0.16 -11.05
N LEU A 146 9.65 -1.00 -11.51
CA LEU A 146 10.19 -1.20 -12.86
C LEU A 146 9.11 -1.05 -13.95
N ALA A 147 7.88 -1.50 -13.70
CA ALA A 147 6.76 -1.33 -14.64
C ALA A 147 6.42 0.15 -14.89
N SER A 148 6.46 0.99 -13.85
CA SER A 148 6.30 2.46 -13.99
C SER A 148 7.44 3.13 -14.76
N GLY A 149 8.68 2.68 -14.59
CA GLY A 149 9.84 3.20 -15.32
C GLY A 149 9.88 2.76 -16.79
N ALA A 150 9.51 1.51 -17.07
CA ALA A 150 9.46 0.96 -18.44
C ALA A 150 8.38 1.66 -19.29
N LEU A 151 7.19 1.94 -18.74
CA LEU A 151 6.15 2.69 -19.45
C LEU A 151 6.59 4.13 -19.77
N ALA A 152 7.33 4.78 -18.88
CA ALA A 152 7.89 6.11 -19.13
C ALA A 152 8.98 6.09 -20.23
N GLN A 153 9.83 5.05 -20.27
CA GLN A 153 10.91 4.91 -21.26
C GLN A 153 10.45 4.41 -22.64
N THR A 154 9.34 3.65 -22.72
CA THR A 154 8.75 3.22 -24.01
C THR A 154 8.19 4.36 -24.86
N SER A 155 8.15 5.60 -24.33
CA SER A 155 7.84 6.80 -25.10
C SER A 155 8.99 7.24 -26.03
N GLY A 156 10.22 6.73 -25.81
CA GLY A 156 11.43 7.15 -26.51
C GLY A 156 11.74 6.35 -27.79
N GLU A 157 11.74 5.02 -27.74
CA GLU A 157 12.18 4.19 -28.87
C GLU A 157 11.47 2.82 -28.87
N GLY A 158 10.64 2.54 -29.90
CA GLY A 158 10.12 1.18 -30.18
C GLY A 158 8.62 1.09 -30.49
N ASN A 159 8.27 0.61 -31.69
CA ASN A 159 6.92 0.27 -32.19
C ASN A 159 5.81 1.30 -31.93
N GLY A 160 5.45 2.09 -32.95
CA GLY A 160 4.38 3.10 -32.88
C GLY A 160 3.02 2.60 -32.37
N LEU A 161 2.71 1.30 -32.51
CA LEU A 161 1.50 0.71 -31.93
C LEU A 161 1.57 0.57 -30.41
N LEU A 162 2.72 0.23 -29.85
CA LEU A 162 2.90 0.08 -28.40
C LEU A 162 2.84 1.44 -27.71
N SER A 163 3.50 2.45 -28.28
CA SER A 163 3.45 3.82 -27.74
C SER A 163 2.04 4.41 -27.81
N LEU A 164 1.30 4.18 -28.90
CA LEU A 164 -0.12 4.54 -29.00
C LEU A 164 -0.98 3.84 -27.95
N PHE A 165 -0.74 2.55 -27.69
CA PHE A 165 -1.45 1.79 -26.67
C PHE A 165 -1.17 2.30 -25.25
N VAL A 166 0.10 2.58 -24.92
CA VAL A 166 0.51 3.17 -23.63
C VAL A 166 -0.10 4.56 -23.44
N ALA A 167 -0.10 5.38 -24.48
CA ALA A 167 -0.75 6.69 -24.46
C ALA A 167 -2.27 6.57 -24.25
N PHE A 168 -2.92 5.61 -24.91
CA PHE A 168 -4.34 5.32 -24.72
C PHE A 168 -4.67 4.88 -23.28
N LEU A 169 -3.87 3.98 -22.69
CA LEU A 169 -4.05 3.56 -21.30
C LEU A 169 -3.84 4.72 -20.33
N SER A 170 -2.83 5.55 -20.55
CA SER A 170 -2.56 6.74 -19.73
C SER A 170 -3.72 7.74 -19.81
N PHE A 171 -4.25 7.95 -21.02
CA PHE A 171 -5.43 8.76 -21.26
C PHE A 171 -6.66 8.18 -20.53
N LEU A 172 -6.87 6.86 -20.59
CA LEU A 172 -7.98 6.19 -19.92
C LEU A 172 -7.91 6.36 -18.39
N VAL A 173 -6.72 6.22 -17.81
CA VAL A 173 -6.49 6.43 -16.37
C VAL A 173 -6.77 7.90 -16.00
N PHE A 174 -6.23 8.86 -16.75
CA PHE A 174 -6.52 10.29 -16.53
C PHE A 174 -8.02 10.60 -16.63
N PHE A 175 -8.69 10.06 -17.65
CA PHE A 175 -10.13 10.22 -17.84
C PHE A 175 -10.94 9.60 -16.70
N SER A 176 -10.50 8.46 -16.17
CA SER A 176 -11.15 7.79 -15.04
C SER A 176 -11.13 8.65 -13.77
N PHE A 177 -10.05 9.40 -13.52
CA PHE A 177 -10.03 10.39 -12.43
C PHE A 177 -11.05 11.49 -12.67
N ILE A 178 -11.09 12.10 -13.86
CA ILE A 178 -12.01 13.20 -14.14
C ILE A 178 -13.46 12.77 -13.95
N PHE A 179 -13.85 11.64 -14.54
CA PHE A 179 -15.26 11.25 -14.58
C PHE A 179 -15.72 10.44 -13.37
N GLY A 180 -14.85 9.62 -12.80
CA GLY A 180 -15.20 8.70 -11.71
C GLY A 180 -14.37 8.87 -10.44
N GLY A 181 -13.53 9.90 -10.37
CA GLY A 181 -12.73 10.23 -9.19
C GLY A 181 -11.69 9.17 -8.85
N VAL A 182 -11.18 9.22 -7.63
CA VAL A 182 -10.22 8.23 -7.14
C VAL A 182 -10.83 6.83 -7.02
N ALA A 183 -12.15 6.71 -6.85
CA ALA A 183 -12.84 5.42 -6.75
C ALA A 183 -12.78 4.64 -8.07
N LEU A 184 -13.18 5.26 -9.18
CA LEU A 184 -13.11 4.61 -10.50
C LEU A 184 -11.67 4.41 -10.95
N ALA A 185 -10.79 5.37 -10.71
CA ALA A 185 -9.38 5.23 -11.05
C ALA A 185 -8.71 4.10 -10.26
N GLY A 186 -9.01 3.97 -8.96
CA GLY A 186 -8.55 2.86 -8.13
C GLY A 186 -9.09 1.51 -8.60
N ALA A 187 -10.38 1.44 -8.94
CA ALA A 187 -10.97 0.23 -9.53
C ALA A 187 -10.30 -0.14 -10.87
N LEU A 188 -10.09 0.83 -11.76
CA LEU A 188 -9.40 0.62 -13.03
C LEU A 188 -7.97 0.14 -12.83
N ALA A 189 -7.20 0.76 -11.92
CA ALA A 189 -5.85 0.33 -11.59
C ALA A 189 -5.83 -1.12 -11.09
N LEU A 190 -6.79 -1.50 -10.23
CA LEU A 190 -6.95 -2.88 -9.76
C LEU A 190 -7.23 -3.85 -10.91
N PHE A 191 -8.10 -3.49 -11.87
CA PHE A 191 -8.39 -4.31 -13.05
C PHE A 191 -7.19 -4.43 -13.99
N LEU A 192 -6.47 -3.34 -14.23
CA LEU A 192 -5.28 -3.36 -15.08
C LEU A 192 -4.23 -4.29 -14.49
N LYS A 193 -3.95 -4.21 -13.19
CA LYS A 193 -3.01 -5.11 -12.53
C LYS A 193 -3.52 -6.56 -12.47
N ALA A 194 -4.81 -6.78 -12.23
CA ALA A 194 -5.40 -8.13 -12.31
C ALA A 194 -5.21 -8.74 -13.71
N SER A 195 -5.36 -7.92 -14.75
CA SER A 195 -5.21 -8.36 -16.14
C SER A 195 -3.78 -8.78 -16.47
N THR A 196 -2.75 -8.07 -15.98
CA THR A 196 -1.35 -8.49 -16.18
C THR A 196 -1.05 -9.80 -15.47
N VAL A 197 -1.54 -9.97 -14.24
CA VAL A 197 -1.37 -11.21 -13.47
C VAL A 197 -2.05 -12.39 -14.17
N LEU A 198 -3.31 -12.23 -14.60
CA LEU A 198 -4.04 -13.30 -15.28
C LEU A 198 -3.42 -13.64 -16.64
N LEU A 199 -2.89 -12.64 -17.36
CA LEU A 199 -2.16 -12.87 -18.60
C LEU A 199 -0.87 -13.68 -18.34
N ALA A 200 -0.10 -13.33 -17.31
CA ALA A 200 1.09 -14.09 -16.93
C ALA A 200 0.75 -15.55 -16.58
N VAL A 201 -0.33 -15.78 -15.83
CA VAL A 201 -0.83 -17.13 -15.52
C VAL A 201 -1.24 -17.88 -16.78
N ALA A 202 -1.98 -17.24 -17.69
CA ALA A 202 -2.40 -17.85 -18.95
C ALA A 202 -1.20 -18.21 -19.84
N LEU A 203 -0.20 -17.33 -19.94
CA LEU A 203 1.03 -17.58 -20.67
C LEU A 203 1.84 -18.72 -20.04
N PHE A 204 1.92 -18.79 -18.71
CA PHE A 204 2.57 -19.89 -18.01
C PHE A 204 1.89 -21.24 -18.30
N ILE A 205 0.55 -21.27 -18.26
CA ILE A 205 -0.22 -22.47 -18.59
C ILE A 205 0.01 -22.86 -20.06
N TYR A 206 -0.06 -21.90 -20.99
CA TYR A 206 0.16 -22.15 -22.41
C TYR A 206 1.56 -22.72 -22.69
N THR A 207 2.60 -22.08 -22.16
CA THR A 207 4.00 -22.53 -22.30
C THR A 207 4.22 -23.91 -21.69
N SER A 208 3.57 -24.21 -20.57
CA SER A 208 3.57 -25.56 -19.96
C SER A 208 2.89 -26.61 -20.84
N LEU A 209 1.75 -26.28 -21.47
CA LEU A 209 1.00 -27.20 -22.34
C LEU A 209 1.77 -27.55 -23.63
N ILE A 210 2.57 -26.64 -24.17
CA ILE A 210 3.40 -26.89 -25.35
C ILE A 210 4.76 -27.54 -25.02
N GLY A 211 4.99 -27.92 -23.76
CA GLY A 211 6.22 -28.59 -23.31
C GLY A 211 7.43 -27.68 -23.12
N VAL A 212 7.24 -26.36 -23.06
CA VAL A 212 8.31 -25.36 -22.85
C VAL A 212 7.93 -24.44 -21.69
N PRO A 213 7.75 -24.96 -20.46
CA PRO A 213 7.29 -24.15 -19.33
C PRO A 213 8.24 -22.99 -19.05
N ASP A 214 7.73 -21.75 -19.14
CA ASP A 214 8.49 -20.54 -18.84
C ASP A 214 8.01 -19.95 -17.51
N GLY A 215 8.66 -20.33 -16.41
CA GLY A 215 8.40 -19.73 -15.09
C GLY A 215 8.77 -18.24 -14.99
N GLY A 216 9.56 -17.72 -15.95
CA GLY A 216 9.97 -16.34 -16.02
C GLY A 216 8.80 -15.37 -16.18
N VAL A 217 7.71 -15.79 -16.83
CA VAL A 217 6.50 -14.94 -16.99
C VAL A 217 5.81 -14.70 -15.65
N LEU A 218 5.74 -15.71 -14.78
CA LEU A 218 5.19 -15.56 -13.42
C LEU A 218 6.15 -14.76 -12.54
N ALA A 219 7.45 -15.05 -12.65
CA ALA A 219 8.47 -14.38 -11.87
C ALA A 219 8.53 -12.86 -12.13
N GLN A 220 7.96 -12.33 -13.22
CA GLN A 220 7.91 -10.89 -13.46
C GLN A 220 6.76 -10.18 -12.75
N GLU A 221 5.74 -10.90 -12.30
CA GLU A 221 4.57 -10.31 -11.64
C GLU A 221 4.75 -10.25 -10.12
N GLY A 222 4.71 -9.03 -9.55
CA GLY A 222 4.53 -8.82 -8.11
C GLY A 222 3.04 -8.73 -7.71
N PRO A 223 2.71 -8.93 -6.42
CA PRO A 223 1.34 -8.86 -5.93
C PRO A 223 0.80 -7.43 -6.01
N GLY A 224 -0.46 -7.31 -6.45
CA GLY A 224 -1.16 -6.01 -6.50
C GLY A 224 -1.95 -5.68 -5.24
N ALA A 225 -2.04 -6.62 -4.29
CA ALA A 225 -2.67 -6.45 -2.99
C ALA A 225 -1.88 -7.20 -1.91
N ALA A 226 -1.86 -6.66 -0.70
CA ALA A 226 -1.17 -7.24 0.45
C ALA A 226 -1.85 -6.85 1.77
N PRO A 227 -1.90 -7.76 2.76
CA PRO A 227 -2.25 -7.38 4.12
C PRO A 227 -1.25 -6.37 4.68
N VAL A 228 -1.70 -5.31 5.35
CA VAL A 228 -0.82 -4.31 5.97
C VAL A 228 -0.60 -4.70 7.43
N LEU A 229 0.57 -5.25 7.76
CA LEU A 229 0.87 -5.84 9.06
C LEU A 229 2.19 -5.29 9.63
N PRO A 230 2.11 -4.40 10.65
CA PRO A 230 3.29 -3.92 11.37
C PRO A 230 4.13 -5.05 11.96
N GLY A 231 5.45 -4.97 11.77
CA GLY A 231 6.43 -5.98 12.15
C GLY A 231 6.60 -7.09 11.11
N ILE A 232 5.74 -7.19 10.10
CA ILE A 232 5.88 -8.18 9.02
C ILE A 232 6.32 -7.50 7.73
N ASN A 233 5.46 -6.65 7.17
CA ASN A 233 5.78 -5.90 5.95
C ASN A 233 5.89 -4.40 6.17
N LEU A 234 5.66 -3.92 7.40
CA LEU A 234 5.97 -2.55 7.81
C LEU A 234 6.89 -2.55 9.05
N PRO A 235 7.69 -1.50 9.27
CA PRO A 235 8.28 -1.22 10.57
C PRO A 235 7.22 -1.24 11.69
N LEU A 236 7.48 -1.95 12.79
CA LEU A 236 6.48 -2.22 13.82
C LEU A 236 5.95 -0.93 14.47
N LEU A 237 6.85 -0.09 14.98
CA LEU A 237 6.47 1.10 15.74
C LEU A 237 5.81 2.14 14.83
N GLU A 238 6.48 2.51 13.75
CA GLU A 238 6.02 3.53 12.81
C GLU A 238 4.76 3.08 12.08
N GLY A 239 4.67 1.80 11.72
CA GLY A 239 3.46 1.21 11.14
C GLY A 239 2.27 1.25 12.07
N VAL A 240 2.44 0.87 13.35
CA VAL A 240 1.37 0.98 14.36
C VAL A 240 0.93 2.43 14.56
N LEU A 241 1.88 3.37 14.65
CA LEU A 241 1.56 4.79 14.81
C LEU A 241 0.83 5.36 13.57
N ALA A 242 1.30 5.02 12.36
CA ALA A 242 0.66 5.47 11.12
C ALA A 242 -0.75 4.90 10.94
N LEU A 243 -0.95 3.61 11.24
CA LEU A 243 -2.28 2.98 11.26
C LEU A 243 -3.19 3.59 12.32
N ALA A 244 -2.68 3.89 13.51
CA ALA A 244 -3.47 4.55 14.55
C ALA A 244 -3.96 5.93 14.09
N VAL A 245 -3.08 6.74 13.48
CA VAL A 245 -3.46 8.05 12.93
C VAL A 245 -4.52 7.89 11.83
N LEU A 246 -4.27 7.00 10.85
CA LEU A 246 -5.21 6.65 9.78
C LEU A 246 -6.61 6.34 10.34
N LEU A 247 -6.71 5.35 11.21
CA LEU A 247 -7.97 4.82 11.73
C LEU A 247 -8.71 5.85 12.59
N VAL A 248 -7.98 6.54 13.47
CA VAL A 248 -8.58 7.56 14.34
C VAL A 248 -9.17 8.69 13.50
N VAL A 249 -8.45 9.16 12.48
CA VAL A 249 -8.95 10.24 11.61
C VAL A 249 -10.15 9.76 10.79
N HIS A 250 -10.10 8.55 10.23
CA HIS A 250 -11.19 7.96 9.45
C HIS A 250 -12.50 7.88 10.25
N GLU A 251 -12.46 7.20 11.38
CA GLU A 251 -13.63 6.94 12.23
C GLU A 251 -14.15 8.22 12.89
N SER A 252 -13.24 9.10 13.30
CA SER A 252 -13.62 10.41 13.83
C SER A 252 -14.35 11.23 12.78
N ALA A 253 -13.99 11.14 11.49
CA ALA A 253 -14.66 11.88 10.43
C ALA A 253 -16.10 11.40 10.23
N HIS A 254 -16.35 10.08 10.21
CA HIS A 254 -17.72 9.55 10.24
C HIS A 254 -18.50 10.07 11.45
N GLY A 255 -17.88 10.03 12.64
CA GLY A 255 -18.48 10.54 13.87
C GLY A 255 -18.84 12.03 13.82
N ILE A 256 -17.91 12.86 13.36
CA ILE A 256 -18.09 14.31 13.22
C ILE A 256 -19.22 14.60 12.25
N LEU A 257 -19.23 13.98 11.06
CA LEU A 257 -20.29 14.23 10.07
C LEU A 257 -21.64 13.69 10.54
N ALA A 258 -21.68 12.55 11.24
CA ALA A 258 -22.90 12.05 11.85
C ALA A 258 -23.49 13.10 12.83
N ARG A 259 -22.66 13.69 13.70
CA ARG A 259 -23.10 14.75 14.62
C ARG A 259 -23.54 16.02 13.91
N VAL A 260 -22.86 16.41 12.82
CA VAL A 260 -23.28 17.54 11.96
C VAL A 260 -24.65 17.29 11.34
N CYS A 261 -24.93 16.06 10.92
CA CYS A 261 -26.23 15.60 10.43
C CYS A 261 -27.25 15.24 11.54
N LYS A 262 -26.94 15.57 12.81
CA LYS A 262 -27.79 15.31 13.99
C LYS A 262 -28.10 13.82 14.22
N ILE A 263 -27.21 12.93 13.79
CA ILE A 263 -27.26 11.49 14.06
C ILE A 263 -26.52 11.23 15.38
N PRO A 264 -27.15 10.60 16.38
CA PRO A 264 -26.50 10.19 17.61
C PRO A 264 -25.35 9.21 17.34
N LEU A 265 -24.36 9.21 18.24
CA LEU A 265 -23.33 8.17 18.26
C LEU A 265 -23.56 7.35 19.53
N ASP A 266 -23.68 6.03 19.37
CA ASP A 266 -23.96 5.10 20.45
C ASP A 266 -22.69 4.79 21.24
N SER A 267 -21.59 4.53 20.52
CA SER A 267 -20.29 4.26 21.11
C SER A 267 -19.13 4.57 20.15
N ALA A 268 -17.91 4.55 20.69
CA ALA A 268 -16.67 4.59 19.93
C ALA A 268 -15.66 3.65 20.59
N GLY A 269 -14.58 3.28 19.91
CA GLY A 269 -13.60 2.39 20.50
C GLY A 269 -12.40 2.09 19.63
N VAL A 270 -11.57 1.19 20.14
CA VAL A 270 -10.40 0.65 19.46
C VAL A 270 -10.61 -0.86 19.29
N VAL A 271 -10.27 -1.36 18.11
CA VAL A 271 -10.30 -2.77 17.76
C VAL A 271 -8.87 -3.32 17.85
N PHE A 272 -8.69 -4.44 18.55
CA PHE A 272 -7.41 -5.12 18.64
C PHE A 272 -7.46 -6.49 17.97
N LEU A 273 -6.35 -6.88 17.34
CA LEU A 273 -6.06 -8.25 16.92
C LEU A 273 -4.97 -8.78 17.86
N GLY A 274 -5.38 -9.59 18.84
CA GLY A 274 -4.54 -9.99 19.96
C GLY A 274 -4.07 -8.78 20.74
N ILE A 275 -2.78 -8.46 20.60
CA ILE A 275 -2.12 -7.34 21.28
C ILE A 275 -1.92 -6.11 20.37
N LEU A 276 -2.14 -6.27 19.05
CA LEU A 276 -1.91 -5.19 18.09
C LEU A 276 -3.19 -4.37 17.90
N PRO A 277 -3.11 -3.03 17.88
CA PRO A 277 -4.23 -2.20 17.48
C PRO A 277 -4.49 -2.46 15.98
N PHE A 278 -5.68 -2.98 15.69
CA PHE A 278 -6.08 -3.37 14.35
C PHE A 278 -7.02 -2.36 13.70
N GLY A 279 -7.82 -1.67 14.51
CA GLY A 279 -8.87 -0.77 14.03
C GLY A 279 -9.24 0.28 15.07
N ALA A 280 -9.99 1.28 14.64
CA ALA A 280 -10.83 2.09 15.51
C ALA A 280 -12.28 1.94 15.02
N PHE A 281 -13.25 2.37 15.81
CA PHE A 281 -14.62 2.49 15.33
C PHE A 281 -15.35 3.65 15.99
N VAL A 282 -16.28 4.23 15.26
CA VAL A 282 -17.36 5.06 15.79
C VAL A 282 -18.68 4.48 15.29
N GLU A 283 -19.67 4.33 16.17
CA GLU A 283 -20.98 3.77 15.82
C GLU A 283 -22.05 4.87 15.80
N PRO A 284 -22.42 5.40 14.62
CA PRO A 284 -23.65 6.15 14.46
C PRO A 284 -24.89 5.28 14.63
N ASP A 285 -26.00 5.88 15.08
CA ASP A 285 -27.32 5.24 15.06
C ASP A 285 -27.72 4.91 13.61
N GLU A 286 -27.50 3.64 13.23
CA GLU A 286 -27.70 3.13 11.87
C GLU A 286 -29.17 3.23 11.42
N LYS A 287 -30.12 3.00 12.34
CA LYS A 287 -31.56 3.12 12.03
C LYS A 287 -31.91 4.56 11.70
N LYS A 288 -31.31 5.52 12.40
CA LYS A 288 -31.51 6.94 12.10
C LYS A 288 -30.81 7.33 10.81
N LEU A 289 -29.56 6.88 10.59
CA LEU A 289 -28.82 7.14 9.35
C LEU A 289 -29.61 6.70 8.11
N GLN A 290 -30.16 5.48 8.11
CA GLN A 290 -30.96 4.95 6.99
C GLN A 290 -32.24 5.74 6.70
N ARG A 291 -32.77 6.48 7.68
CA ARG A 291 -33.96 7.34 7.55
C ARG A 291 -33.62 8.77 7.14
N MET A 292 -32.34 9.15 7.14
CA MET A 292 -31.91 10.47 6.69
C MET A 292 -32.07 10.63 5.18
N ASP A 293 -32.05 11.86 4.70
CA ASP A 293 -31.94 12.13 3.27
C ASP A 293 -30.64 11.57 2.69
N VAL A 294 -30.67 11.22 1.41
CA VAL A 294 -29.54 10.57 0.70
C VAL A 294 -28.26 11.42 0.76
N ASP A 295 -28.36 12.75 0.75
CA ASP A 295 -27.18 13.62 0.81
C ASP A 295 -26.51 13.57 2.19
N SER A 296 -27.30 13.61 3.26
CA SER A 296 -26.79 13.42 4.63
C SER A 296 -26.14 12.04 4.80
N GLN A 297 -26.74 10.98 4.23
CA GLN A 297 -26.15 9.65 4.25
C GLN A 297 -24.81 9.63 3.51
N ASN A 298 -24.77 10.12 2.27
CA ASN A 298 -23.54 10.15 1.47
C ASN A 298 -22.43 10.98 2.13
N ARG A 299 -22.76 12.11 2.78
CA ARG A 299 -21.75 12.90 3.52
C ARG A 299 -21.16 12.15 4.68
N VAL A 300 -21.96 11.40 5.44
CA VAL A 300 -21.45 10.59 6.55
C VAL A 300 -20.58 9.45 6.02
N LEU A 301 -21.00 8.78 4.95
CA LEU A 301 -20.29 7.64 4.37
C LEU A 301 -18.97 8.05 3.70
N VAL A 302 -18.91 9.18 3.00
CA VAL A 302 -17.66 9.62 2.35
C VAL A 302 -16.66 10.26 3.32
N ALA A 303 -17.10 10.61 4.53
CA ALA A 303 -16.32 11.41 5.48
C ALA A 303 -14.98 10.76 5.84
N GLY A 304 -14.98 9.45 6.10
CA GLY A 304 -13.77 8.70 6.44
C GLY A 304 -12.72 8.76 5.32
N SER A 305 -13.10 8.39 4.10
CA SER A 305 -12.19 8.44 2.95
C SER A 305 -11.71 9.85 2.65
N THR A 306 -12.58 10.86 2.78
CA THR A 306 -12.20 12.27 2.61
C THR A 306 -11.13 12.69 3.62
N ALA A 307 -11.33 12.33 4.89
CA ALA A 307 -10.39 12.66 5.95
C ALA A 307 -9.03 11.96 5.75
N ASN A 308 -9.03 10.72 5.26
CA ASN A 308 -7.80 10.02 4.89
C ASN A 308 -7.07 10.72 3.73
N LEU A 309 -7.75 11.07 2.63
CA LEU A 309 -7.11 11.75 1.50
C LEU A 309 -6.54 13.14 1.89
N LEU A 310 -7.23 13.87 2.78
CA LEU A 310 -6.72 15.12 3.33
C LEU A 310 -5.51 14.88 4.25
N THR A 311 -5.57 13.86 5.09
CA THR A 311 -4.46 13.48 5.98
C THR A 311 -3.25 13.05 5.18
N ALA A 312 -3.44 12.27 4.11
CA ALA A 312 -2.39 11.94 3.14
C ALA A 312 -1.74 13.22 2.59
N SER A 313 -2.53 14.22 2.19
CA SER A 313 -2.00 15.50 1.69
C SER A 313 -1.17 16.24 2.75
N VAL A 314 -1.58 16.20 4.02
CA VAL A 314 -0.81 16.79 5.14
C VAL A 314 0.50 16.04 5.35
N PHE A 315 0.46 14.71 5.44
CA PHE A 315 1.65 13.88 5.58
C PHE A 315 2.60 14.03 4.38
N PHE A 316 2.08 14.20 3.18
CA PHE A 316 2.88 14.47 1.98
C PHE A 316 3.66 15.79 2.09
N VAL A 317 3.01 16.87 2.52
CA VAL A 317 3.70 18.17 2.74
C VAL A 317 4.76 18.05 3.84
N LEU A 318 4.45 17.36 4.94
CA LEU A 318 5.42 17.09 6.00
C LEU A 318 6.59 16.23 5.51
N PHE A 319 6.31 15.22 4.68
CA PHE A 319 7.33 14.37 4.07
C PHE A 319 8.23 15.16 3.11
N LEU A 320 7.68 16.08 2.30
CA LEU A 320 8.48 16.96 1.46
C LEU A 320 9.37 17.89 2.29
N ALA A 321 8.83 18.48 3.36
CA ALA A 321 9.61 19.31 4.27
C ALA A 321 10.76 18.51 4.91
N PHE A 322 10.50 17.27 5.32
CA PHE A 322 11.50 16.34 5.80
C PHE A 322 12.55 16.00 4.72
N TYR A 323 12.11 15.63 3.52
CA TYR A 323 12.98 15.30 2.38
C TYR A 323 13.97 16.43 2.08
N TYR A 324 13.47 17.64 1.85
CA TYR A 324 14.33 18.79 1.55
C TYR A 324 15.16 19.23 2.75
N GLY A 325 14.63 19.11 3.97
CA GLY A 325 15.37 19.41 5.20
C GLY A 325 16.57 18.48 5.39
N VAL A 326 16.39 17.18 5.16
CA VAL A 326 17.49 16.19 5.21
C VAL A 326 18.54 16.53 4.16
N LEU A 327 18.15 16.78 2.90
CA LEU A 327 19.13 17.08 1.85
C LEU A 327 19.86 18.41 2.04
N ALA A 328 19.25 19.39 2.70
CA ALA A 328 19.90 20.65 3.04
C ALA A 328 20.98 20.49 4.12
N LEU A 329 20.74 19.61 5.10
CA LEU A 329 21.66 19.36 6.23
C LEU A 329 22.70 18.27 5.90
N HIS A 330 22.30 17.30 5.09
CA HIS A 330 23.07 16.15 4.68
C HIS A 330 22.97 16.00 3.15
N PRO A 331 23.75 16.77 2.38
CA PRO A 331 23.75 16.67 0.92
C PRO A 331 24.19 15.27 0.48
N SER A 332 23.51 14.74 -0.53
CA SER A 332 23.82 13.44 -1.14
C SER A 332 23.98 13.56 -2.64
N ASN A 333 25.04 12.95 -3.16
CA ASN A 333 25.27 12.79 -4.60
C ASN A 333 24.94 11.37 -5.09
N THR A 334 24.46 10.49 -4.20
CA THR A 334 24.16 9.09 -4.54
C THR A 334 22.73 8.89 -4.97
N ILE A 335 21.78 9.68 -4.45
CA ILE A 335 20.36 9.57 -4.80
C ILE A 335 20.16 9.74 -6.31
N GLY A 336 19.43 8.82 -6.93
CA GLY A 336 19.19 8.81 -8.37
C GLY A 336 20.31 8.16 -9.20
N THR A 337 21.44 7.80 -8.60
CA THR A 337 22.50 7.05 -9.29
C THR A 337 22.19 5.55 -9.32
N SER A 338 22.60 4.88 -10.39
CA SER A 338 22.42 3.43 -10.55
C SER A 338 23.50 2.61 -9.85
N TYR A 339 23.12 1.42 -9.40
CA TYR A 339 24.02 0.37 -8.93
C TYR A 339 23.55 -1.00 -9.42
N VAL A 340 24.45 -1.99 -9.35
CA VAL A 340 24.17 -3.37 -9.72
C VAL A 340 24.09 -4.22 -8.45
N GLU A 341 22.92 -4.79 -8.18
CA GLU A 341 22.68 -5.67 -7.04
C GLU A 341 22.59 -7.14 -7.49
N VAL A 342 23.19 -8.03 -6.71
CA VAL A 342 23.05 -9.47 -6.89
C VAL A 342 21.68 -9.91 -6.42
N VAL A 343 20.90 -10.53 -7.30
CA VAL A 343 19.56 -11.06 -6.98
C VAL A 343 19.52 -12.58 -6.87
N GLY A 344 20.55 -13.25 -7.38
CA GLY A 344 20.64 -14.70 -7.34
C GLY A 344 22.06 -15.18 -7.56
N VAL A 345 22.37 -16.35 -7.03
CA VAL A 345 23.64 -17.04 -7.25
C VAL A 345 23.31 -18.48 -7.64
N LEU A 346 23.85 -18.93 -8.77
CA LEU A 346 23.64 -20.27 -9.28
C LEU A 346 24.31 -21.30 -8.37
N GLU A 347 23.62 -22.40 -8.10
CA GLU A 347 24.07 -23.49 -7.23
C GLU A 347 25.41 -24.11 -7.66
N ASN A 348 25.72 -24.08 -8.95
CA ASN A 348 26.95 -24.58 -9.56
C ASN A 348 27.94 -23.47 -9.95
N GLY A 349 27.66 -22.21 -9.59
CA GLY A 349 28.52 -21.06 -9.86
C GLY A 349 29.68 -20.95 -8.87
N THR A 350 30.81 -20.42 -9.33
CA THR A 350 32.00 -20.21 -8.49
C THR A 350 31.85 -19.08 -7.47
N ALA A 351 30.85 -18.20 -7.66
CA ALA A 351 30.48 -17.17 -6.69
C ALA A 351 29.75 -17.72 -5.45
N LYS A 352 29.26 -18.96 -5.50
CA LYS A 352 28.53 -19.57 -4.38
C LYS A 352 29.40 -19.62 -3.12
N GLY A 353 28.83 -19.18 -1.99
CA GLY A 353 29.51 -19.13 -0.70
C GLY A 353 30.36 -17.88 -0.48
N PHE A 354 30.62 -17.08 -1.52
CA PHE A 354 31.35 -15.82 -1.42
C PHE A 354 30.43 -14.62 -1.63
N ILE A 355 29.70 -14.63 -2.74
CA ILE A 355 28.70 -13.61 -3.08
C ILE A 355 27.33 -14.12 -2.68
N GLN A 356 26.50 -13.23 -2.15
CA GLN A 356 25.14 -13.53 -1.73
C GLN A 356 24.15 -12.53 -2.35
N PRO A 357 22.87 -12.91 -2.54
CA PRO A 357 21.83 -11.96 -2.88
C PRO A 357 21.80 -10.77 -1.92
N GLY A 358 21.55 -9.57 -2.44
CA GLY A 358 21.59 -8.30 -1.69
C GLY A 358 22.94 -7.57 -1.72
N MET A 359 24.03 -8.23 -2.12
CA MET A 359 25.33 -7.56 -2.30
C MET A 359 25.32 -6.64 -3.53
N LYS A 360 25.96 -5.48 -3.42
CA LYS A 360 26.14 -4.53 -4.53
C LYS A 360 27.51 -4.76 -5.15
N ILE A 361 27.56 -5.00 -6.46
CA ILE A 361 28.82 -5.12 -7.19
C ILE A 361 29.32 -3.71 -7.51
N LEU A 362 30.46 -3.34 -6.93
CA LEU A 362 31.09 -2.04 -7.12
C LEU A 362 32.17 -2.10 -8.20
N GLU A 363 32.94 -3.18 -8.23
CA GLU A 363 33.98 -3.39 -9.24
C GLU A 363 34.08 -4.85 -9.66
N TRP A 364 34.47 -5.05 -10.92
CA TRP A 364 34.74 -6.36 -11.51
C TRP A 364 36.07 -6.32 -12.24
N LYS A 365 37.09 -7.03 -11.72
CA LYS A 365 38.44 -7.04 -12.30
C LYS A 365 39.03 -5.63 -12.42
N GLY A 366 38.78 -4.78 -11.41
CA GLY A 366 39.20 -3.37 -11.39
C GLY A 366 38.38 -2.43 -12.27
N VAL A 367 37.35 -2.92 -12.97
CA VAL A 367 36.41 -2.09 -13.74
C VAL A 367 35.25 -1.70 -12.82
N GLY A 368 35.01 -0.41 -12.63
CA GLY A 368 33.88 0.10 -11.85
C GLY A 368 32.54 -0.24 -12.50
N ILE A 369 31.62 -0.79 -11.72
CA ILE A 369 30.30 -1.26 -12.17
C ILE A 369 29.23 -0.34 -11.60
N LYS A 370 28.52 0.39 -12.48
CA LYS A 370 27.37 1.23 -12.10
C LYS A 370 26.08 0.78 -12.76
N THR A 371 26.18 0.20 -13.95
CA THR A 371 25.05 -0.28 -14.74
C THR A 371 25.18 -1.77 -15.09
N VAL A 372 24.07 -2.40 -15.45
CA VAL A 372 24.07 -3.78 -15.96
C VAL A 372 24.84 -3.86 -17.29
N GLU A 373 24.95 -2.78 -18.05
CA GLU A 373 25.78 -2.73 -19.26
C GLU A 373 27.27 -2.76 -18.93
N ASP A 374 27.72 -1.99 -17.92
CA ASP A 374 29.09 -2.06 -17.42
C ASP A 374 29.42 -3.47 -16.96
N PHE A 375 28.50 -4.07 -16.20
CA PHE A 375 28.62 -5.45 -15.72
C PHE A 375 28.74 -6.44 -16.89
N LYS A 376 27.86 -6.37 -17.88
CA LYS A 376 27.90 -7.26 -19.06
C LYS A 376 29.21 -7.12 -19.83
N LYS A 377 29.72 -5.90 -20.02
CA LYS A 377 31.01 -5.66 -20.68
C LYS A 377 32.16 -6.27 -19.88
N ALA A 378 32.22 -6.01 -18.57
CA ALA A 378 33.27 -6.53 -17.70
C ALA A 378 33.28 -8.07 -17.61
N VAL A 379 32.10 -8.70 -17.59
CA VAL A 379 31.97 -10.17 -17.61
C VAL A 379 32.42 -10.75 -18.96
N ASN A 380 32.04 -10.13 -20.09
CA ASN A 380 32.43 -10.60 -21.42
C ASN A 380 33.95 -10.53 -21.67
N ASP A 381 34.65 -9.62 -20.99
CA ASP A 381 36.12 -9.51 -21.04
C ASP A 381 36.84 -10.52 -20.13
N THR A 382 36.09 -11.37 -19.42
CA THR A 382 36.61 -12.41 -18.54
C THR A 382 36.73 -13.74 -19.29
N LYS A 383 37.83 -14.46 -19.11
CA LYS A 383 38.04 -15.80 -19.70
C LYS A 383 37.86 -16.89 -18.65
N GLU A 384 37.50 -18.09 -19.11
CA GLU A 384 37.44 -19.27 -18.25
C GLU A 384 38.78 -19.51 -17.55
N GLY A 385 38.74 -19.73 -16.22
CA GLY A 385 39.92 -19.93 -15.39
C GLY A 385 40.60 -18.65 -14.88
N ASP A 386 40.20 -17.46 -15.32
CA ASP A 386 40.69 -16.18 -14.78
C ASP A 386 40.43 -16.10 -13.26
N ILE A 387 41.34 -15.46 -12.51
CA ILE A 387 41.07 -15.04 -11.14
C ILE A 387 40.51 -13.61 -11.22
N ILE A 388 39.26 -13.46 -10.83
CA ILE A 388 38.52 -12.20 -10.84
C ILE A 388 38.46 -11.67 -9.42
N GLU A 389 38.91 -10.44 -9.20
CA GLU A 389 38.58 -9.70 -7.99
C GLU A 389 37.24 -8.99 -8.18
N VAL A 390 36.27 -9.34 -7.35
CA VAL A 390 34.95 -8.72 -7.31
C VAL A 390 34.85 -7.90 -6.04
N VAL A 391 34.76 -6.58 -6.17
CA VAL A 391 34.60 -5.66 -5.04
C VAL A 391 33.11 -5.42 -4.83
N THR A 392 32.64 -5.64 -3.60
CA THR A 392 31.25 -5.42 -3.20
C THR A 392 31.15 -4.44 -2.03
N ASP A 393 29.92 -4.01 -1.70
CA ASP A 393 29.65 -3.24 -0.48
C ASP A 393 29.95 -4.01 0.82
N LYS A 394 30.17 -5.34 0.75
CA LYS A 394 30.51 -6.21 1.89
C LYS A 394 31.96 -6.67 1.90
N GLY A 395 32.78 -6.18 0.98
CA GLY A 395 34.20 -6.52 0.85
C GLY A 395 34.57 -7.06 -0.52
N SER A 396 35.84 -7.44 -0.67
CA SER A 396 36.42 -7.94 -1.92
C SER A 396 36.57 -9.45 -1.91
N PHE A 397 36.20 -10.10 -3.01
CA PHE A 397 36.26 -11.55 -3.17
C PHE A 397 37.06 -11.93 -4.42
N SER A 398 38.01 -12.85 -4.27
CA SER A 398 38.75 -13.41 -5.40
C SER A 398 38.09 -14.72 -5.84
N LEU A 399 37.49 -14.72 -7.04
CA LEU A 399 36.75 -15.84 -7.59
C LEU A 399 37.44 -16.38 -8.83
N ARG A 400 37.41 -17.69 -9.04
CA ARG A 400 37.83 -18.29 -10.32
C ARG A 400 36.66 -18.25 -11.30
N ALA A 401 36.87 -17.71 -12.49
CA ALA A 401 35.88 -17.70 -13.55
C ALA A 401 35.56 -19.12 -14.01
N GLY A 402 34.27 -19.46 -14.07
CA GLY A 402 33.80 -20.72 -14.63
C GLY A 402 33.71 -20.67 -16.17
N LYS A 403 32.92 -21.58 -16.74
CA LYS A 403 32.67 -21.63 -18.18
C LYS A 403 32.16 -20.29 -18.72
N GLU A 404 32.60 -19.93 -19.92
CA GLU A 404 32.28 -18.65 -20.57
C GLU A 404 32.68 -17.40 -19.76
N GLY A 405 33.63 -17.52 -18.83
CA GLY A 405 34.09 -16.38 -18.02
C GLY A 405 33.11 -15.96 -16.91
N LYS A 406 32.05 -16.74 -16.67
CA LYS A 406 30.99 -16.40 -15.71
C LYS A 406 31.25 -17.03 -14.34
N VAL A 407 30.85 -16.33 -13.28
CA VAL A 407 30.90 -16.85 -11.89
C VAL A 407 29.54 -17.33 -11.36
N GLY A 408 28.49 -17.23 -12.18
CA GLY A 408 27.14 -17.67 -11.84
C GLY A 408 26.35 -16.72 -10.93
N VAL A 409 26.53 -15.40 -11.08
CA VAL A 409 25.68 -14.39 -10.43
C VAL A 409 24.58 -13.90 -11.37
N GLN A 410 23.40 -13.67 -10.82
CA GLN A 410 22.29 -12.96 -11.46
C GLN A 410 22.20 -11.59 -10.82
N VAL A 411 22.09 -10.54 -11.64
CA VAL A 411 22.10 -9.15 -11.17
C VAL A 411 20.93 -8.36 -11.73
N LEU A 412 20.50 -7.35 -10.97
CA LEU A 412 19.58 -6.31 -11.42
C LEU A 412 20.19 -4.93 -11.23
N GLN A 413 19.87 -4.03 -12.16
CA GLN A 413 20.18 -2.62 -11.98
C GLN A 413 19.11 -2.01 -11.07
N LYS A 414 19.55 -1.33 -10.01
CA LYS A 414 18.68 -0.53 -9.14
C LYS A 414 19.20 0.90 -9.08
N THR A 415 18.39 1.78 -8.52
CA THR A 415 18.71 3.19 -8.33
C THR A 415 18.72 3.48 -6.84
N TYR A 416 19.74 4.19 -6.35
CA TYR A 416 19.79 4.63 -4.95
C TYR A 416 18.63 5.58 -4.68
N THR A 417 17.73 5.17 -3.78
CA THR A 417 16.57 5.99 -3.42
C THR A 417 16.88 6.92 -2.25
N PHE A 418 15.94 7.81 -1.95
CA PHE A 418 16.02 8.61 -0.72
C PHE A 418 15.92 7.74 0.53
N GLY A 419 15.09 6.70 0.54
CA GLY A 419 15.03 5.74 1.63
C GLY A 419 16.36 5.00 1.85
N ASP A 420 17.05 4.60 0.78
CA ASP A 420 18.40 4.00 0.90
C ASP A 420 19.37 4.96 1.60
N TYR A 421 19.36 6.22 1.19
CA TYR A 421 20.18 7.26 1.80
C TYR A 421 19.86 7.49 3.28
N VAL A 422 18.57 7.57 3.63
CA VAL A 422 18.15 7.74 5.03
C VAL A 422 18.51 6.52 5.89
N ARG A 423 18.43 5.30 5.35
CA ARG A 423 18.86 4.08 6.05
C ARG A 423 20.37 4.09 6.33
N GLU A 424 21.18 4.55 5.39
CA GLU A 424 22.62 4.71 5.61
C GLU A 424 22.90 5.71 6.75
N LEU A 425 22.23 6.87 6.72
CA LEU A 425 22.33 7.91 7.74
C LEU A 425 21.85 7.43 9.13
N SER A 426 20.91 6.50 9.17
CA SER A 426 20.31 5.98 10.41
C SER A 426 21.32 5.35 11.38
N SER A 427 22.46 4.89 10.87
CA SER A 427 23.58 4.38 11.67
C SER A 427 24.10 5.40 12.70
N THR A 428 24.00 6.69 12.38
CA THR A 428 24.40 7.80 13.25
C THR A 428 23.21 8.64 13.73
N GLN A 429 22.12 8.67 12.96
CA GLN A 429 20.93 9.46 13.24
C GLN A 429 19.64 8.62 13.12
N PRO A 430 19.34 7.75 14.10
CA PRO A 430 18.20 6.83 14.03
C PRO A 430 16.84 7.55 13.92
N LEU A 431 16.75 8.79 14.41
CA LEU A 431 15.54 9.61 14.28
C LEU A 431 15.17 9.87 12.81
N MET A 432 16.14 9.96 11.89
CA MET A 432 15.86 10.19 10.47
C MET A 432 15.09 9.02 9.85
N LEU A 433 15.46 7.79 10.19
CA LEU A 433 14.76 6.60 9.73
C LEU A 433 13.34 6.52 10.31
N PHE A 434 13.19 6.82 11.60
CA PHE A 434 11.87 6.89 12.23
C PHE A 434 10.97 7.91 11.53
N LEU A 435 11.46 9.12 11.26
CA LEU A 435 10.70 10.18 10.59
C LEU A 435 10.36 9.79 9.15
N PHE A 436 11.30 9.23 8.39
CA PHE A 436 11.06 8.74 7.04
C PHE A 436 9.95 7.69 7.02
N ASN A 437 10.06 6.68 7.87
CA ASN A 437 9.07 5.60 7.97
C ASN A 437 7.71 6.14 8.41
N PHE A 438 7.64 6.90 9.51
CA PHE A 438 6.36 7.38 10.05
C PHE A 438 5.66 8.35 9.11
N LEU A 439 6.38 9.33 8.54
CA LEU A 439 5.78 10.31 7.63
C LEU A 439 5.37 9.65 6.30
N GLY A 440 6.23 8.80 5.75
CA GLY A 440 5.96 8.08 4.52
C GLY A 440 4.80 7.09 4.64
N LEU A 441 4.74 6.31 5.74
CA LEU A 441 3.62 5.40 6.00
C LEU A 441 2.34 6.17 6.29
N GLY A 442 2.41 7.26 7.07
CA GLY A 442 1.27 8.15 7.30
C GLY A 442 0.70 8.70 6.00
N PHE A 443 1.54 9.02 5.02
CA PHE A 443 1.12 9.40 3.68
C PHE A 443 0.50 8.20 2.91
N VAL A 444 1.28 7.14 2.70
CA VAL A 444 0.92 6.00 1.84
C VAL A 444 -0.33 5.28 2.33
N LEU A 445 -0.43 4.97 3.63
CA LEU A 445 -1.56 4.23 4.17
C LEU A 445 -2.86 5.03 4.06
N ASN A 446 -2.80 6.35 4.27
CA ASN A 446 -3.96 7.24 4.10
C ASN A 446 -4.43 7.32 2.64
N VAL A 447 -3.51 7.32 1.68
CA VAL A 447 -3.87 7.21 0.25
C VAL A 447 -4.55 5.87 -0.03
N LEU A 448 -3.89 4.76 0.32
CA LEU A 448 -4.35 3.42 -0.01
C LEU A 448 -5.73 3.12 0.58
N VAL A 449 -5.89 3.30 1.90
CA VAL A 449 -7.16 3.01 2.58
C VAL A 449 -8.25 4.02 2.21
N GLY A 450 -7.90 5.29 1.99
CA GLY A 450 -8.84 6.30 1.50
C GLY A 450 -9.45 5.94 0.14
N ILE A 451 -8.64 5.39 -0.77
CA ILE A 451 -9.11 4.92 -2.09
C ILE A 451 -9.88 3.60 -1.96
N VAL A 452 -9.32 2.62 -1.23
CA VAL A 452 -9.93 1.28 -1.08
C VAL A 452 -11.31 1.37 -0.43
N ASN A 453 -11.51 2.21 0.59
CA ASN A 453 -12.81 2.40 1.23
C ASN A 453 -13.87 3.03 0.31
N LEU A 454 -13.49 3.63 -0.82
CA LEU A 454 -14.43 4.12 -1.84
C LEU A 454 -14.78 3.06 -2.90
N LEU A 455 -14.11 1.92 -2.91
CA LEU A 455 -14.47 0.83 -3.82
C LEU A 455 -15.82 0.22 -3.40
N PRO A 456 -16.68 -0.18 -4.35
CA PRO A 456 -17.97 -0.79 -4.03
C PRO A 456 -17.80 -2.26 -3.64
N ILE A 457 -17.19 -2.50 -2.47
CA ILE A 457 -17.02 -3.81 -1.84
C ILE A 457 -17.81 -3.81 -0.51
N PRO A 458 -18.58 -4.86 -0.16
CA PRO A 458 -19.53 -4.86 0.97
C PRO A 458 -19.06 -4.39 2.38
N PRO A 459 -17.79 -4.45 2.82
CA PRO A 459 -17.39 -3.85 4.09
C PRO A 459 -17.03 -2.36 3.98
N PHE A 460 -16.95 -1.79 2.78
CA PHE A 460 -16.44 -0.44 2.53
C PHE A 460 -17.56 0.57 2.25
N ASP A 461 -17.29 1.84 2.55
CA ASP A 461 -18.28 2.92 2.42
C ASP A 461 -18.74 3.12 0.98
N GLY A 462 -17.84 2.94 0.01
CA GLY A 462 -18.13 3.05 -1.42
C GLY A 462 -19.28 2.14 -1.86
N TYR A 463 -19.41 0.95 -1.27
CA TYR A 463 -20.51 0.04 -1.53
C TYR A 463 -21.84 0.64 -1.06
N ARG A 464 -21.88 1.16 0.17
CA ARG A 464 -23.07 1.79 0.74
C ARG A 464 -23.48 3.00 -0.09
N ILE A 465 -22.53 3.88 -0.42
CA ILE A 465 -22.76 5.08 -1.26
C ILE A 465 -23.39 4.70 -2.60
N LEU A 466 -22.82 3.73 -3.32
CA LEU A 466 -23.32 3.33 -4.63
C LEU A 466 -24.67 2.57 -4.52
N SER A 467 -24.87 1.81 -3.43
CA SER A 467 -26.09 1.04 -3.17
C SER A 467 -27.31 1.95 -2.95
N LEU A 468 -27.12 3.11 -2.29
CA LEU A 468 -28.18 4.09 -2.08
C LEU A 468 -28.75 4.60 -3.41
N LYS A 469 -27.89 4.76 -4.44
CA LYS A 469 -28.31 5.21 -5.75
C LYS A 469 -28.89 4.10 -6.62
N LEU A 470 -28.25 2.93 -6.64
CA LEU A 470 -28.71 1.80 -7.46
C LEU A 470 -29.98 1.14 -6.88
N GLY A 471 -30.15 1.15 -5.56
CA GLY A 471 -31.31 0.60 -4.85
C GLY A 471 -32.64 1.29 -5.21
N GLU A 472 -32.61 2.56 -5.63
CA GLU A 472 -33.80 3.26 -6.17
C GLU A 472 -34.39 2.53 -7.40
N LYS A 473 -33.59 1.73 -8.13
CA LYS A 473 -34.00 0.97 -9.34
C LYS A 473 -34.47 -0.47 -9.05
N LYS A 474 -34.81 -0.76 -7.78
CA LYS A 474 -35.32 -2.03 -7.21
C LYS A 474 -34.55 -3.28 -7.65
N LEU A 475 -34.90 -3.93 -8.76
CA LEU A 475 -34.34 -5.24 -9.10
C LEU A 475 -33.12 -5.18 -10.04
N TYR A 476 -33.17 -4.32 -11.06
CA TYR A 476 -32.05 -4.18 -12.01
C TYR A 476 -30.82 -3.55 -11.35
N GLY A 477 -31.04 -2.59 -10.44
CA GLY A 477 -29.95 -1.95 -9.70
C GLY A 477 -29.18 -2.92 -8.80
N ILE A 478 -29.87 -3.85 -8.14
CA ILE A 478 -29.25 -4.89 -7.31
C ILE A 478 -28.36 -5.80 -8.17
N LYS A 479 -28.88 -6.32 -9.29
CA LYS A 479 -28.09 -7.18 -10.19
C LYS A 479 -26.85 -6.48 -10.76
N ILE A 480 -26.96 -5.19 -11.09
CA ILE A 480 -25.82 -4.38 -11.53
C ILE A 480 -24.79 -4.23 -10.41
N MET A 481 -25.25 -3.95 -9.18
CA MET A 481 -24.36 -3.86 -8.03
C MET A 481 -23.63 -5.18 -7.79
N ASP A 482 -24.34 -6.31 -7.78
CA ASP A 482 -23.75 -7.63 -7.57
C ASP A 482 -22.70 -7.96 -8.63
N ALA A 483 -22.95 -7.59 -9.89
CA ALA A 483 -21.99 -7.74 -10.98
C ALA A 483 -20.74 -6.87 -10.77
N ILE A 484 -20.90 -5.60 -10.37
CA ILE A 484 -19.78 -4.69 -10.07
C ILE A 484 -18.95 -5.24 -8.90
N VAL A 485 -19.60 -5.65 -7.82
CA VAL A 485 -18.95 -6.25 -6.64
C VAL A 485 -18.16 -7.50 -7.05
N ALA A 486 -18.79 -8.41 -7.81
CA ALA A 486 -18.15 -9.64 -8.26
C ALA A 486 -16.91 -9.37 -9.13
N LEU A 487 -16.98 -8.39 -10.03
CA LEU A 487 -15.85 -8.00 -10.87
C LEU A 487 -14.69 -7.43 -10.04
N ILE A 488 -14.99 -6.52 -9.11
CA ILE A 488 -13.94 -5.87 -8.30
C ILE A 488 -13.33 -6.87 -7.31
N VAL A 489 -14.14 -7.70 -6.66
CA VAL A 489 -13.63 -8.76 -5.77
C VAL A 489 -12.82 -9.78 -6.57
N GLY A 490 -13.27 -10.17 -7.76
CA GLY A 490 -12.52 -11.05 -8.66
C GLY A 490 -11.16 -10.46 -9.05
N ALA A 491 -11.11 -9.17 -9.40
CA ALA A 491 -9.87 -8.47 -9.67
C ALA A 491 -8.98 -8.41 -8.42
N PHE A 492 -9.53 -8.10 -7.25
CA PHE A 492 -8.80 -8.09 -5.99
C PHE A 492 -8.16 -9.45 -5.68
N LEU A 493 -8.91 -10.54 -5.84
CA LEU A 493 -8.40 -11.90 -5.64
C LEU A 493 -7.33 -12.27 -6.67
N ALA A 494 -7.48 -11.88 -7.94
CA ALA A 494 -6.46 -12.09 -8.96
C ALA A 494 -5.13 -11.39 -8.59
N ASN A 495 -5.21 -10.19 -8.01
CA ASN A 495 -4.03 -9.44 -7.52
C ASN A 495 -3.31 -10.10 -6.34
N LEU A 496 -3.92 -11.09 -5.67
CA LEU A 496 -3.30 -11.88 -4.61
C LEU A 496 -2.58 -13.13 -5.13
N LEU A 497 -2.86 -13.57 -6.37
CA LEU A 497 -2.23 -14.77 -6.94
C LEU A 497 -0.70 -14.75 -6.90
N PRO A 498 0.00 -13.62 -7.12
CA PRO A 498 1.47 -13.62 -7.11
C PRO A 498 2.11 -14.07 -5.80
N TRP A 499 1.38 -14.01 -4.69
CA TRP A 499 1.82 -14.59 -3.42
C TRP A 499 2.03 -16.12 -3.47
N LEU A 500 1.58 -16.81 -4.51
CA LEU A 500 1.72 -18.27 -4.64
C LEU A 500 3.04 -18.72 -5.27
N TRP A 501 3.79 -17.82 -5.91
CA TRP A 501 5.02 -18.16 -6.65
C TRP A 501 6.20 -17.22 -6.37
N ILE A 502 6.08 -16.35 -5.37
CA ILE A 502 7.15 -15.53 -4.81
C ILE A 502 7.43 -16.06 -3.41
#